data_AF-A0A2M9D193-F1
#
_entry.id   AF-A0A2M9D193-F1
#
_cell.length_a   1.000
_cell.length_b   1.000
_cell.length_c   1.000
_cell.angle_alpha   90.00
_cell.angle_beta   90.00
_cell.angle_gamma   90.00
#
_symmetry.space_group_name_H-M   'P 1'
#
loop_
_entity.id
_entity.type
_entity.pdbx_description
1 polymer ?
#
loop_
_entity_poly.entity_id
_entity_poly.type
_entity_poly.pdbx_seq_one_letter_code
_entity_poly.pdbx_strand_id
1 'polypeptide(L)'
;MAHTLVCPDPGGRTPAPLATGTPTPGVRTVERQTVERQTLERQTVDRPTVDHPSAEPHLTEHPSAATLVGRARRVAARLPGPPPGVALRPLRARDAPALAVASLAAWAPVAVDLDEAADDVRAVLAGAYGPLWSAASPSAWVGDVLVGSVQTVRASPWEDRACPFVLDLFVVPGWRRRGIGGALLAAAARACVAAGAAELALRVADSTSPAAHRLYARAGLMPAATSR
;
A
#
# COMPACT_ATOMS: atom_id res chain seq x y z
N MET A 1 -12.88 -53.85 -48.39
CA MET A 1 -12.30 -52.51 -48.53
C MET A 1 -11.19 -52.39 -47.50
N ALA A 2 -9.98 -52.06 -47.98
CA ALA A 2 -8.65 -52.30 -47.38
C ALA A 2 -8.56 -52.04 -45.87
N HIS A 3 -8.13 -52.99 -45.01
CA HIS A 3 -6.96 -53.87 -44.91
C HIS A 3 -5.96 -53.37 -43.84
N THR A 4 -5.71 -54.28 -42.91
CA THR A 4 -5.05 -54.25 -41.60
C THR A 4 -3.51 -54.33 -41.68
N LEU A 5 -2.86 -54.22 -40.50
CA LEU A 5 -1.55 -54.82 -40.10
C LEU A 5 -0.30 -54.00 -40.56
N VAL A 6 0.87 -53.92 -39.90
CA VAL A 6 1.50 -54.54 -38.72
C VAL A 6 2.89 -53.89 -38.54
N CYS A 7 3.42 -53.80 -37.31
CA CYS A 7 4.86 -53.57 -37.07
C CYS A 7 5.68 -54.83 -37.41
N PRO A 8 6.95 -54.70 -37.80
CA PRO A 8 7.94 -55.32 -36.90
C PRO A 8 9.28 -54.57 -36.79
N ASP A 9 9.86 -54.71 -35.60
CA ASP A 9 11.31 -54.64 -35.36
C ASP A 9 11.97 -55.95 -35.80
N PRO A 10 13.27 -55.97 -36.17
CA PRO A 10 14.15 -56.91 -35.48
C PRO A 10 15.60 -56.43 -35.27
N GLY A 11 16.06 -56.49 -34.01
CA GLY A 11 17.00 -57.55 -33.58
C GLY A 11 18.51 -57.41 -33.87
N GLY A 12 19.26 -57.03 -32.84
CA GLY A 12 20.25 -57.91 -32.19
C GLY A 12 21.72 -57.90 -32.64
N ARG A 13 22.64 -57.54 -31.73
CA ARG A 13 23.71 -58.41 -31.15
C ARG A 13 24.72 -57.66 -30.26
N THR A 14 24.89 -58.14 -29.03
CA THR A 14 26.04 -57.97 -28.08
C THR A 14 27.20 -58.93 -28.48
N PRO A 15 28.47 -58.92 -27.95
CA PRO A 15 28.92 -58.65 -26.57
C PRO A 15 30.29 -57.90 -26.38
N ALA A 16 30.70 -57.80 -25.10
CA ALA A 16 31.81 -57.07 -24.45
C ALA A 16 33.27 -57.44 -24.83
N PRO A 17 34.30 -56.77 -24.24
CA PRO A 17 34.82 -57.26 -22.96
C PRO A 17 35.15 -56.17 -21.90
N LEU A 18 35.29 -56.69 -20.68
CA LEU A 18 35.67 -56.04 -19.43
C LEU A 18 36.98 -55.25 -19.50
N ALA A 19 36.99 -54.08 -18.86
CA ALA A 19 38.17 -53.56 -18.18
C ALA A 19 37.72 -52.91 -16.86
N THR A 20 38.03 -53.63 -15.79
CA THR A 20 38.02 -53.18 -14.39
C THR A 20 38.87 -51.93 -14.22
N GLY A 21 38.33 -50.95 -13.50
CA GLY A 21 39.08 -49.75 -13.12
C GLY A 21 38.17 -48.70 -12.49
N THR A 22 37.73 -48.96 -11.26
CA THR A 22 37.15 -47.94 -10.38
C THR A 22 38.12 -46.76 -10.24
N PRO A 23 37.75 -45.52 -10.63
CA PRO A 23 38.46 -44.34 -10.20
C PRO A 23 37.86 -43.90 -8.87
N THR A 24 38.64 -44.13 -7.82
CA THR A 24 38.49 -43.50 -6.51
C THR A 24 38.34 -41.98 -6.70
N PRO A 25 37.23 -41.34 -6.33
CA PRO A 25 37.23 -39.90 -6.18
C PRO A 25 38.10 -39.59 -4.96
N GLY A 26 39.25 -38.97 -5.22
CA GLY A 26 40.14 -38.49 -4.18
C GLY A 26 39.35 -37.74 -3.12
N VAL A 27 39.49 -38.17 -1.88
CA VAL A 27 39.03 -37.47 -0.69
C VAL A 27 39.68 -36.10 -0.72
N ARG A 28 38.95 -35.09 -1.22
CA ARG A 28 39.23 -33.72 -0.81
C ARG A 28 38.75 -33.65 0.62
N THR A 29 39.69 -33.63 1.54
CA THR A 29 39.46 -33.23 2.92
C THR A 29 38.90 -31.81 2.88
N VAL A 30 37.58 -31.70 2.85
CA VAL A 30 36.91 -30.44 3.20
C VAL A 30 37.03 -30.39 4.71
N GLU A 31 38.02 -29.64 5.16
CA GLU A 31 38.15 -29.26 6.55
C GLU A 31 36.80 -28.67 6.99
N ARG A 32 36.09 -29.38 7.85
CA ARG A 32 34.87 -28.85 8.47
C ARG A 32 35.30 -27.65 9.28
N GLN A 33 35.13 -26.45 8.73
CA GLN A 33 35.13 -25.26 9.55
C GLN A 33 33.93 -25.37 10.49
N THR A 34 34.23 -25.65 11.75
CA THR A 34 33.30 -25.48 12.85
C THR A 34 32.92 -24.00 12.85
N VAL A 35 31.75 -23.67 12.31
CA VAL A 35 31.14 -22.36 12.52
C VAL A 35 30.75 -22.34 13.99
N GLU A 36 31.60 -21.73 14.80
CA GLU A 36 31.31 -21.39 16.18
C GLU A 36 30.05 -20.53 16.17
N ARG A 37 28.95 -21.06 16.73
CA ARG A 37 27.74 -20.27 16.92
C ARG A 37 28.09 -19.15 17.88
N GLN A 38 28.41 -17.97 17.35
CA GLN A 38 28.41 -16.76 18.14
C GLN A 38 26.97 -16.50 18.55
N THR A 39 26.66 -16.85 19.79
CA THR A 39 25.46 -16.40 20.48
C THR A 39 25.59 -14.89 20.56
N LEU A 40 24.94 -14.17 19.63
CA LEU A 40 24.77 -12.73 19.78
C LEU A 40 23.83 -12.57 20.97
N GLU A 41 24.39 -12.40 22.17
CA GLU A 41 23.64 -11.93 23.32
C GLU A 41 22.91 -10.68 22.86
N ARG A 42 21.58 -10.76 22.84
CA ARG A 42 20.74 -9.58 22.65
C ARG A 42 21.07 -8.65 23.81
N GLN A 43 21.98 -7.71 23.57
CA GLN A 43 22.10 -6.54 24.40
C GLN A 43 20.75 -5.83 24.31
N THR A 44 19.92 -6.02 25.32
CA THR A 44 18.85 -5.09 25.65
C THR A 44 19.54 -3.80 26.03
N VAL A 45 19.76 -2.94 25.02
CA VAL A 45 19.99 -1.53 25.26
C VAL A 45 18.72 -1.05 25.93
N ASP A 46 18.84 -0.76 27.22
CA ASP A 46 17.83 -0.06 27.99
C ASP A 46 17.64 1.29 27.31
N ARG A 47 16.62 1.39 26.46
CA ARG A 47 16.32 2.63 25.75
C ARG A 47 15.87 3.61 26.83
N PRO A 48 16.54 4.77 26.99
CA PRO A 48 15.97 5.80 27.82
C PRO A 48 14.59 6.13 27.25
N THR A 49 13.55 6.04 28.08
CA THR A 49 12.23 6.59 27.81
C THR A 49 12.41 8.09 27.73
N VAL A 50 12.80 8.58 26.56
CA VAL A 50 12.77 10.00 26.29
C VAL A 50 11.29 10.31 26.12
N ASP A 51 10.69 10.97 27.11
CA ASP A 51 9.40 11.63 26.98
C ASP A 51 9.51 12.63 25.82
N HIS A 52 9.23 12.13 24.62
CA HIS A 52 8.94 12.97 23.48
C HIS A 52 7.53 13.48 23.75
N PRO A 53 7.28 14.81 23.75
CA PRO A 53 5.91 15.27 23.69
C PRO A 53 5.31 14.62 22.45
N SER A 54 4.30 13.77 22.65
CA SER A 54 3.62 13.05 21.58
C SER A 54 3.36 14.05 20.46
N ALA A 55 4.02 13.87 19.32
CA ALA A 55 3.64 14.60 18.13
C ALA A 55 2.17 14.23 17.91
N GLU A 56 1.29 15.23 17.93
CA GLU A 56 -0.13 14.96 17.77
C GLU A 56 -0.31 14.12 16.50
N PRO A 57 -1.10 13.02 16.55
CA PRO A 57 -1.36 12.22 15.36
C PRO A 57 -1.71 13.17 14.22
N HIS A 58 -1.13 13.00 13.04
CA HIS A 58 -1.38 13.88 11.89
C HIS A 58 -2.86 13.92 11.47
N LEU A 59 -3.68 13.00 12.00
CA LEU A 59 -5.14 12.92 11.86
C LEU A 59 -5.91 13.48 13.08
N THR A 60 -5.23 14.13 14.02
CA THR A 60 -5.85 14.83 15.16
C THR A 60 -6.60 16.06 14.65
N GLU A 61 -7.67 16.42 15.35
CA GLU A 61 -8.49 17.54 14.96
C GLU A 61 -7.71 18.86 15.03
N HIS A 62 -7.41 19.45 13.87
CA HIS A 62 -6.81 20.78 13.80
C HIS A 62 -7.88 21.87 13.73
N PRO A 63 -7.83 22.90 14.60
CA PRO A 63 -8.84 23.97 14.65
C PRO A 63 -8.90 24.83 13.37
N SER A 64 -7.90 24.75 12.47
CA SER A 64 -7.83 25.49 11.19
C SER A 64 -8.20 24.64 9.96
N ALA A 65 -8.66 23.38 10.15
CA ALA A 65 -8.94 22.51 9.00
C ALA A 65 -10.35 22.70 8.43
N ALA A 66 -10.45 23.08 7.16
CA ALA A 66 -11.68 23.23 6.40
C ALA A 66 -12.07 21.94 5.69
N THR A 67 -13.37 21.62 5.66
CA THR A 67 -13.88 20.46 4.93
C THR A 67 -14.26 20.83 3.51
N LEU A 68 -13.78 20.03 2.55
CA LEU A 68 -14.17 20.10 1.16
C LEU A 68 -15.12 18.95 0.82
N VAL A 69 -16.19 19.27 0.10
CA VAL A 69 -17.24 18.32 -0.31
C VAL A 69 -17.44 18.43 -1.82
N GLY A 70 -17.73 17.30 -2.46
CA GLY A 70 -18.03 17.26 -3.87
C GLY A 70 -18.92 16.09 -4.23
N ARG A 71 -19.61 16.19 -5.37
CA ARG A 71 -20.44 15.10 -5.89
C ARG A 71 -19.53 13.93 -6.29
N ALA A 72 -19.70 12.76 -5.68
CA ALA A 72 -18.85 11.60 -5.89
C ALA A 72 -18.76 11.22 -7.40
N ARG A 73 -19.88 11.29 -8.11
CA ARG A 73 -19.93 11.07 -9.57
C ARG A 73 -19.08 12.04 -10.39
N ARG A 74 -18.95 13.30 -9.95
CA ARG A 74 -18.11 14.30 -10.64
C ARG A 74 -16.63 14.05 -10.36
N VAL A 75 -16.29 13.73 -9.11
CA VAL A 75 -14.91 13.37 -8.72
C VAL A 75 -14.46 12.16 -9.54
N ALA A 76 -15.29 11.11 -9.61
CA ALA A 76 -15.02 9.89 -10.36
C ALA A 76 -14.81 10.12 -11.87
N ALA A 77 -15.52 11.08 -12.47
CA ALA A 77 -15.49 11.34 -13.91
C ALA A 77 -14.40 12.33 -14.36
N ARG A 78 -13.97 13.25 -13.49
CA ARG A 78 -13.01 14.33 -13.85
C ARG A 78 -11.53 13.95 -13.67
N LEU A 79 -11.29 12.93 -12.85
CA LEU A 79 -9.95 12.49 -12.49
C LEU A 79 -9.53 11.27 -13.33
N PRO A 80 -8.23 11.15 -13.64
CA PRO A 80 -7.75 10.12 -14.56
C PRO A 80 -7.82 8.72 -13.95
N GLY A 81 -7.65 7.70 -14.79
CA GLY A 81 -7.30 6.35 -14.36
C GLY A 81 -5.84 6.26 -13.88
N PRO A 82 -5.41 5.09 -13.38
CA PRO A 82 -4.02 4.88 -13.00
C PRO A 82 -3.08 5.04 -14.20
N PRO A 83 -1.90 5.66 -14.02
CA PRO A 83 -0.90 5.74 -15.06
C PRO A 83 -0.31 4.34 -15.37
N PRO A 84 0.29 4.14 -16.55
CA PRO A 84 0.96 2.89 -16.91
C PRO A 84 1.98 2.45 -15.84
N GLY A 85 2.01 1.14 -15.56
CA GLY A 85 2.91 0.57 -14.55
C GLY A 85 2.47 0.76 -13.09
N VAL A 86 1.34 1.42 -12.84
CA VAL A 86 0.76 1.56 -11.49
C VAL A 86 -0.52 0.72 -11.37
N ALA A 87 -0.51 -0.24 -10.45
CA ALA A 87 -1.68 -1.03 -10.10
C ALA A 87 -2.42 -0.41 -8.92
N LEU A 88 -3.74 -0.25 -9.03
CA LEU A 88 -4.59 0.12 -7.89
C LEU A 88 -5.28 -1.13 -7.34
N ARG A 89 -5.20 -1.33 -6.03
CA ARG A 89 -5.93 -2.41 -5.35
C ARG A 89 -6.50 -1.96 -4.01
N PRO A 90 -7.58 -2.57 -3.51
CA PRO A 90 -8.12 -2.28 -2.19
C PRO A 90 -7.07 -2.50 -1.10
N LEU A 91 -6.91 -1.53 -0.21
CA LEU A 91 -6.05 -1.64 0.98
C LEU A 91 -6.60 -2.69 1.96
N ARG A 92 -5.72 -3.55 2.47
CA ARG A 92 -6.04 -4.62 3.42
C ARG A 92 -5.17 -4.52 4.67
N ALA A 93 -5.60 -5.16 5.76
CA ALA A 93 -4.83 -5.21 7.01
C ALA A 93 -3.40 -5.75 6.82
N ARG A 94 -3.21 -6.74 5.92
CA ARG A 94 -1.88 -7.28 5.59
C ARG A 94 -0.92 -6.26 4.96
N ASP A 95 -1.43 -5.17 4.42
CA ASP A 95 -0.63 -4.13 3.77
C ASP A 95 -0.07 -3.11 4.78
N ALA A 96 -0.39 -3.24 6.08
CA ALA A 96 0.00 -2.30 7.13
C ALA A 96 1.51 -1.96 7.13
N PRO A 97 2.44 -2.94 7.02
CA PRO A 97 3.87 -2.62 7.01
C PRO A 97 4.29 -1.76 5.81
N ALA A 98 3.75 -2.07 4.62
CA ALA A 98 4.05 -1.30 3.41
C ALA A 98 3.43 0.11 3.46
N LEU A 99 2.24 0.23 4.04
CA LEU A 99 1.58 1.52 4.22
C LEU A 99 2.32 2.41 5.21
N ALA A 100 2.83 1.86 6.33
CA ALA A 100 3.61 2.60 7.32
C ALA A 100 4.87 3.21 6.70
N VAL A 101 5.65 2.40 5.95
CA VAL A 101 6.85 2.87 5.23
C VAL A 101 6.51 3.99 4.24
N ALA A 102 5.43 3.83 3.47
CA ALA A 102 5.03 4.83 2.48
C ALA A 102 4.48 6.11 3.13
N SER A 103 3.74 5.99 4.25
CA SER A 103 3.22 7.12 5.01
C SER A 103 4.34 7.96 5.60
N LEU A 104 5.31 7.32 6.27
CA LEU A 104 6.52 7.96 6.78
C LEU A 104 7.25 8.74 5.67
N ALA A 105 7.45 8.11 4.51
CA ALA A 105 8.11 8.76 3.38
C ALA A 105 7.30 9.94 2.80
N ALA A 106 5.97 9.90 2.88
CA ALA A 106 5.10 10.94 2.33
C ALA A 106 5.04 12.18 3.23
N TRP A 107 5.06 11.97 4.54
CA TRP A 107 4.86 13.01 5.56
C TRP A 107 6.15 13.48 6.24
N ALA A 108 7.31 12.89 5.94
CA ALA A 108 8.59 13.41 6.43
C ALA A 108 8.80 14.91 6.08
N PRO A 109 9.27 15.74 7.03
CA PRO A 109 9.78 15.37 8.35
C PRO A 109 8.72 15.36 9.49
N VAL A 110 7.43 15.50 9.20
CA VAL A 110 6.37 15.51 10.23
C VAL A 110 6.24 14.14 10.91
N ALA A 111 6.34 13.06 10.14
CA ALA A 111 6.44 11.72 10.69
C ALA A 111 7.86 11.47 11.21
N VAL A 112 7.99 11.12 12.49
CA VAL A 112 9.26 11.07 13.22
C VAL A 112 10.01 9.76 12.93
N ASP A 113 9.32 8.63 13.06
CA ASP A 113 9.91 7.31 12.80
C ASP A 113 8.88 6.26 12.29
N LEU A 114 9.39 5.06 11.99
CA LEU A 114 8.60 3.98 11.42
C LEU A 114 7.68 3.30 12.44
N ASP A 115 8.04 3.29 13.72
CA ASP A 115 7.23 2.65 14.76
C ASP A 115 5.95 3.46 14.99
N GLU A 116 6.08 4.79 15.10
CA GLU A 116 4.95 5.72 15.19
C GLU A 116 4.07 5.66 13.94
N ALA A 117 4.67 5.70 12.75
CA ALA A 117 3.91 5.56 11.50
C ALA A 117 3.17 4.21 11.40
N ALA A 118 3.74 3.15 11.97
CA ALA A 118 3.10 1.84 12.03
C ALA A 118 1.94 1.81 13.04
N ASP A 119 2.06 2.49 14.18
CA ASP A 119 0.97 2.64 15.14
C ASP A 119 -0.21 3.42 14.57
N ASP A 120 0.04 4.56 13.92
CA ASP A 120 -1.00 5.35 13.24
C ASP A 120 -1.73 4.52 12.18
N VAL A 121 -0.97 3.80 11.34
CA VAL A 121 -1.55 2.91 10.33
C VAL A 121 -2.38 1.79 10.98
N ARG A 122 -1.90 1.16 12.05
CA ARG A 122 -2.65 0.13 12.78
C ARG A 122 -3.96 0.70 13.33
N ALA A 123 -3.94 1.91 13.90
CA ALA A 123 -5.12 2.57 14.44
C ALA A 123 -6.17 2.83 13.34
N VAL A 124 -5.76 3.36 12.18
CA VAL A 124 -6.68 3.57 11.05
C VAL A 124 -7.26 2.25 10.54
N LEU A 125 -6.43 1.22 10.34
CA LEU A 125 -6.87 -0.09 9.88
C LEU A 125 -7.80 -0.81 10.88
N ALA A 126 -7.60 -0.57 12.18
CA ALA A 126 -8.47 -1.06 13.25
C ALA A 126 -9.77 -0.25 13.40
N GLY A 127 -9.89 0.88 12.69
CA GLY A 127 -11.11 1.69 12.65
C GLY A 127 -11.22 2.75 13.75
N ALA A 128 -10.10 3.25 14.28
CA ALA A 128 -10.09 4.32 15.28
C ALA A 128 -10.85 5.58 14.84
N TYR A 129 -10.94 5.82 13.53
CA TYR A 129 -11.65 6.94 12.90
C TYR A 129 -12.94 6.49 12.19
N GLY A 130 -13.52 5.38 12.65
CA GLY A 130 -14.59 4.65 11.99
C GLY A 130 -14.08 3.50 11.11
N PRO A 131 -14.93 2.49 10.81
CA PRO A 131 -14.50 1.32 10.05
C PRO A 131 -14.00 1.71 8.66
N LEU A 132 -12.73 1.36 8.36
CA LEU A 132 -12.14 1.62 7.05
C LEU A 132 -12.95 0.91 5.96
N TRP A 133 -13.30 1.67 4.93
CA TRP A 133 -13.99 1.12 3.78
C TRP A 133 -12.98 0.66 2.73
N SER A 134 -12.54 -0.60 2.82
CA SER A 134 -11.48 -1.14 1.92
C SER A 134 -11.77 -0.94 0.44
N ALA A 135 -13.03 -1.10 0.00
CA ALA A 135 -13.40 -0.91 -1.41
C ALA A 135 -13.22 0.55 -1.90
N ALA A 136 -13.37 1.52 -1.00
CA ALA A 136 -13.14 2.94 -1.26
C ALA A 136 -11.77 3.43 -0.78
N SER A 137 -10.89 2.52 -0.33
CA SER A 137 -9.54 2.83 0.14
C SER A 137 -8.48 2.16 -0.75
N PRO A 138 -8.34 2.58 -2.02
CA PRO A 138 -7.34 1.99 -2.90
C PRO A 138 -5.92 2.42 -2.49
N SER A 139 -4.97 1.52 -2.70
CA SER A 139 -3.53 1.78 -2.65
C SER A 139 -2.92 1.62 -4.04
N ALA A 140 -1.90 2.42 -4.34
CA ALA A 140 -1.16 2.42 -5.61
C ALA A 140 0.16 1.67 -5.47
N TRP A 141 0.43 0.77 -6.41
CA TRP A 141 1.56 -0.17 -6.36
C TRP A 141 2.36 -0.15 -7.65
N VAL A 142 3.68 -0.27 -7.52
CA VAL A 142 4.62 -0.48 -8.62
C VAL A 142 5.42 -1.72 -8.27
N GLY A 143 5.13 -2.83 -8.96
CA GLY A 143 5.52 -4.14 -8.46
C GLY A 143 4.94 -4.36 -7.05
N ASP A 144 5.80 -4.68 -6.09
CA ASP A 144 5.43 -4.89 -4.68
C ASP A 144 5.60 -3.65 -3.79
N VAL A 145 5.92 -2.48 -4.38
CA VAL A 145 6.14 -1.24 -3.63
C VAL A 145 4.86 -0.41 -3.59
N LEU A 146 4.37 -0.09 -2.39
CA LEU A 146 3.27 0.85 -2.19
C LEU A 146 3.80 2.28 -2.36
N VAL A 147 3.23 3.02 -3.31
CA VAL A 147 3.69 4.38 -3.70
C VAL A 147 2.67 5.48 -3.41
N GLY A 148 1.48 5.12 -2.95
CA GLY A 148 0.45 6.06 -2.52
C GLY A 148 -0.81 5.35 -2.03
N SER A 149 -1.65 6.06 -1.30
CA SER A 149 -2.88 5.51 -0.73
C SER A 149 -3.97 6.57 -0.59
N VAL A 150 -5.22 6.13 -0.63
CA VAL A 150 -6.39 6.85 -0.10
C VAL A 150 -7.02 5.99 0.98
N GLN A 151 -7.33 6.61 2.11
CA GLN A 151 -7.96 5.96 3.26
C GLN A 151 -9.33 6.60 3.45
N THR A 152 -10.42 5.83 3.32
CA THR A 152 -11.79 6.36 3.32
C THR A 152 -12.68 5.59 4.30
N VAL A 153 -13.49 6.32 5.05
CA VAL A 153 -14.54 5.80 5.94
C VAL A 153 -15.93 6.21 5.42
N ARG A 154 -16.99 5.64 5.97
CA ARG A 154 -18.37 5.85 5.46
C ARG A 154 -19.03 7.15 5.92
N ALA A 155 -18.57 7.73 7.02
CA ALA A 155 -19.04 8.99 7.57
C ALA A 155 -17.84 9.74 8.15
N SER A 156 -17.93 11.07 8.24
CA SER A 156 -16.88 11.86 8.88
C SER A 156 -16.74 11.46 10.36
N PRO A 157 -15.52 11.25 10.87
CA PRO A 157 -15.30 11.07 12.30
C PRO A 157 -15.34 12.39 13.09
N TRP A 158 -15.28 13.53 12.40
CA TRP A 158 -15.23 14.88 13.02
C TRP A 158 -16.51 15.70 12.84
N GLU A 159 -17.39 15.31 11.93
CA GLU A 159 -18.59 16.07 11.58
C GLU A 159 -19.82 15.17 11.54
N ASP A 160 -20.98 15.71 11.87
CA ASP A 160 -22.26 15.03 11.66
C ASP A 160 -22.67 15.07 10.17
N ARG A 161 -21.82 14.47 9.34
CA ARG A 161 -21.97 14.41 7.89
C ARG A 161 -22.00 12.96 7.46
N ALA A 162 -23.19 12.52 7.05
CA ALA A 162 -23.48 11.16 6.62
C ALA A 162 -22.99 10.83 5.19
N CYS A 163 -21.83 11.37 4.77
CA CYS A 163 -21.21 11.01 3.50
C CYS A 163 -19.82 10.39 3.70
N PRO A 164 -19.35 9.57 2.75
CA PRO A 164 -18.01 9.02 2.79
C PRO A 164 -16.96 10.12 2.95
N PHE A 165 -15.92 9.81 3.73
CA PHE A 165 -14.91 10.78 4.14
C PHE A 165 -13.51 10.20 3.93
N VAL A 166 -12.66 10.92 3.19
CA VAL A 166 -11.24 10.59 3.00
C VAL A 166 -10.47 11.08 4.22
N LEU A 167 -9.98 10.15 5.02
CA LEU A 167 -9.11 10.42 6.17
C LEU A 167 -7.75 10.93 5.70
N ASP A 168 -7.19 10.27 4.68
CA ASP A 168 -5.85 10.55 4.22
C ASP A 168 -5.70 10.24 2.72
N LEU A 169 -4.87 11.04 2.05
CA LEU A 169 -4.47 10.88 0.65
C LEU A 169 -3.01 11.32 0.49
N PHE A 170 -2.17 10.39 0.08
CA PHE A 170 -0.77 10.70 -0.19
C PHE A 170 -0.19 9.93 -1.38
N VAL A 171 0.93 10.46 -1.88
CA VAL A 171 1.82 9.80 -2.83
C VAL A 171 3.25 10.05 -2.36
N VAL A 172 4.07 9.02 -2.31
CA VAL A 172 5.47 9.12 -1.87
C VAL A 172 6.26 10.07 -2.79
N PRO A 173 7.24 10.85 -2.29
CA PRO A 173 7.86 11.95 -3.03
C PRO A 173 8.35 11.59 -4.43
N GLY A 174 9.06 10.46 -4.56
CA GLY A 174 9.61 9.97 -5.82
C GLY A 174 8.56 9.64 -6.90
N TRP A 175 7.29 9.44 -6.53
CA TRP A 175 6.18 9.07 -7.40
C TRP A 175 5.14 10.19 -7.62
N ARG A 176 5.36 11.37 -7.04
CA ARG A 176 4.49 12.54 -7.21
C ARG A 176 4.46 13.03 -8.67
N ARG A 177 3.47 13.89 -8.98
CA ARG A 177 3.28 14.54 -10.30
C ARG A 177 3.08 13.60 -11.51
N ARG A 178 2.73 12.34 -11.26
CA ARG A 178 2.43 11.31 -12.29
C ARG A 178 0.93 10.99 -12.42
N GLY A 179 0.06 11.77 -11.77
CA GLY A 179 -1.40 11.54 -11.79
C GLY A 179 -1.92 10.52 -10.78
N ILE A 180 -1.04 9.87 -9.99
CA ILE A 180 -1.41 8.81 -9.03
C ILE A 180 -2.44 9.27 -7.99
N GLY A 181 -2.22 10.44 -7.35
CA GLY A 181 -3.17 10.95 -6.35
C GLY A 181 -4.57 11.21 -6.93
N GLY A 182 -4.64 11.67 -8.18
CA GLY A 182 -5.90 11.81 -8.89
C GLY A 182 -6.55 10.46 -9.20
N ALA A 183 -5.76 9.47 -9.61
CA ALA A 183 -6.26 8.12 -9.88
C ALA A 183 -6.81 7.42 -8.63
N LEU A 184 -6.13 7.59 -7.48
CA LEU A 184 -6.57 7.09 -6.19
C LEU A 184 -7.91 7.71 -5.76
N LEU A 185 -8.00 9.04 -5.80
CA LEU A 185 -9.22 9.76 -5.45
C LEU A 185 -10.38 9.42 -6.41
N ALA A 186 -10.10 9.24 -7.71
CA ALA A 186 -11.10 8.79 -8.67
C ALA A 186 -11.62 7.38 -8.34
N ALA A 187 -10.73 6.46 -7.98
CA ALA A 187 -11.08 5.09 -7.64
C ALA A 187 -11.91 5.01 -6.34
N ALA A 188 -11.54 5.78 -5.32
CA ALA A 188 -12.34 5.92 -4.10
C ALA A 188 -13.74 6.47 -4.40
N ALA A 189 -13.83 7.53 -5.21
CA ALA A 189 -15.11 8.10 -5.61
C ALA A 189 -15.98 7.13 -6.43
N ARG A 190 -15.38 6.32 -7.32
CA ARG A 190 -16.10 5.27 -8.06
C ARG A 190 -16.71 4.23 -7.12
N ALA A 191 -15.95 3.79 -6.11
CA ALA A 191 -16.47 2.86 -5.10
C ALA A 191 -17.61 3.47 -4.27
N CYS A 192 -17.50 4.76 -3.92
CA CYS A 192 -18.56 5.49 -3.24
C CYS A 192 -19.84 5.55 -4.09
N VAL A 193 -19.72 5.89 -5.38
CA VAL A 193 -20.85 5.93 -6.32
C VAL A 193 -21.49 4.56 -6.48
N ALA A 194 -20.68 3.49 -6.61
CA ALA A 194 -21.18 2.13 -6.76
C ALA A 194 -22.01 1.67 -5.55
N ALA A 195 -21.77 2.24 -4.38
CA ALA A 195 -22.53 2.00 -3.16
C ALA A 195 -23.62 3.05 -2.88
N GLY A 196 -23.94 3.90 -3.87
CA GLY A 196 -25.05 4.85 -3.80
C GLY A 196 -24.72 6.19 -3.14
N ALA A 197 -23.47 6.46 -2.77
CA ALA A 197 -23.11 7.73 -2.16
C ALA A 197 -23.16 8.88 -3.19
N ALA A 198 -23.90 9.94 -2.86
CA ALA A 198 -24.01 11.13 -3.70
C ALA A 198 -22.77 12.03 -3.61
N GLU A 199 -22.14 12.07 -2.43
CA GLU A 199 -21.04 12.98 -2.08
C GLU A 199 -19.82 12.22 -1.56
N LEU A 200 -18.67 12.88 -1.60
CA LEU A 200 -17.41 12.48 -0.97
C LEU A 200 -16.81 13.73 -0.34
N ALA A 201 -16.33 13.62 0.89
CA ALA A 201 -15.72 14.71 1.64
C ALA A 201 -14.27 14.39 2.04
N LEU A 202 -13.50 15.45 2.30
CA LEU A 202 -12.16 15.39 2.90
C LEU A 202 -11.85 16.69 3.63
N ARG A 203 -10.84 16.70 4.50
CA ARG A 203 -10.34 17.92 5.15
C ARG A 203 -9.04 18.41 4.53
N VAL A 204 -8.87 19.73 4.58
CA VAL A 204 -7.63 20.43 4.27
C VAL A 204 -7.27 21.34 5.43
N ALA A 205 -6.01 21.28 5.87
CA ALA A 205 -5.42 22.23 6.83
C ALA A 205 -4.46 23.20 6.12
N ASP A 206 -3.94 24.19 6.85
CA ASP A 206 -2.96 25.15 6.34
C ASP A 206 -1.67 24.48 5.80
N SER A 207 -1.34 23.30 6.32
CA SER A 207 -0.23 22.45 5.86
C SER A 207 -0.50 21.73 4.53
N THR A 208 -1.73 21.78 4.00
CA THR A 208 -2.10 21.10 2.77
C THR A 208 -1.34 21.68 1.59
N SER A 209 -0.64 20.81 0.85
CA SER A 209 0.19 21.27 -0.27
C SER A 209 -0.64 21.99 -1.36
N PRO A 210 -0.08 23.01 -2.03
CA PRO A 210 -0.75 23.66 -3.18
C PRO A 210 -1.11 22.70 -4.32
N ALA A 211 -0.37 21.60 -4.46
CA ALA A 211 -0.66 20.56 -5.45
C ALA A 211 -1.93 19.77 -5.10
N ALA A 212 -2.16 19.49 -3.81
CA ALA A 212 -3.39 18.87 -3.32
C ALA A 212 -4.59 19.80 -3.53
N HIS A 213 -4.48 21.09 -3.20
CA HIS A 213 -5.54 22.07 -3.48
C HIS A 213 -5.94 22.11 -4.97
N ARG A 214 -4.96 22.13 -5.89
CA ARG A 214 -5.24 22.07 -7.34
C ARG A 214 -5.92 20.76 -7.75
N LEU A 215 -5.54 19.64 -7.16
CA LEU A 215 -6.19 18.35 -7.39
C LEU A 215 -7.66 18.40 -6.93
N TYR A 216 -7.93 18.88 -5.72
CA TYR A 216 -9.27 18.96 -5.16
C TYR A 216 -10.18 19.91 -5.94
N ALA A 217 -9.66 21.07 -6.34
CA ALA A 217 -10.38 22.00 -7.21
C ALA A 217 -10.72 21.37 -8.57
N ARG A 218 -9.78 20.66 -9.20
CA ARG A 218 -10.04 19.91 -10.45
C ARG A 218 -11.09 18.81 -10.27
N ALA A 219 -11.07 18.13 -9.12
CA ALA A 219 -12.08 17.12 -8.76
C ALA A 219 -13.48 17.73 -8.58
N GLY A 220 -13.57 19.05 -8.37
CA GLY A 220 -14.81 19.76 -8.07
C GLY A 220 -15.22 19.67 -6.60
N LEU A 221 -14.25 19.42 -5.71
CA LEU A 221 -14.42 19.56 -4.27
C LEU A 221 -14.39 21.05 -3.91
N MET A 222 -15.34 21.48 -3.12
CA MET A 222 -15.50 22.88 -2.69
C MET A 222 -15.70 22.94 -1.17
N PRO A 223 -15.36 24.05 -0.51
CA PRO A 223 -15.63 24.21 0.91
C PRO A 223 -17.08 23.87 1.25
N ALA A 224 -17.27 23.06 2.29
CA ALA A 224 -18.59 22.78 2.83
C ALA A 224 -19.22 24.11 3.26
N ALA A 225 -20.52 24.28 2.97
CA ALA A 225 -21.25 25.38 3.58
C ALA A 225 -21.24 25.16 5.09
N THR A 226 -20.74 26.14 5.85
CA THR A 226 -20.82 26.13 7.31
C THR A 226 -22.30 26.06 7.67
N SER A 227 -22.73 25.00 8.36
CA SER A 227 -24.04 25.01 9.02
C SER A 227 -24.02 26.15 10.05
N ARG A 228 -24.89 27.13 9.86
CA ARG A 228 -25.14 28.19 10.85
C ARG A 228 -25.82 27.62 12.09
#